data_AF-A0A948P3X1-F1
#
_entry.id   AF-A0A948P3X1-F1
#
_cell.length_a   1.000
_cell.length_b   1.000
_cell.length_c   1.000
_cell.angle_alpha   90.00
_cell.angle_beta   90.00
_cell.angle_gamma   90.00
#
_symmetry.space_group_name_H-M   'P 1'
#
loop_
_entity.id
_entity.type
_entity.pdbx_description
1 polymer ?
#
loop_
_entity_poly.entity_id
_entity_poly.type
_entity_poly.pdbx_seq_one_letter_code
_entity_poly.pdbx_strand_id
1 'polypeptide(L)'
;EKILNLMGQAQAKVEDRSFGVVPDRFVNNEQTEIVLREQLIDLGIVKPDEFDDLLDRHFRGEDDLIDMVRGATELNNNNLLRNALVRSLVNMRGKGERGYRILKEAAQADLNVLSVDEKIRHLKEKAYPGFPITFDLNGETIHARVLRNQGEALILRDQNDKSKYLVLDLGAKVVASRDSGGKIINTSLTDKNMVLNPQ
;
A
#
# COMPACT_ATOMS: atom_id res chain seq x y z
N GLU A 1 37.79 -24.41 24.81
CA GLU A 1 37.38 -23.08 25.30
C GLU A 1 37.08 -22.04 24.21
N LYS A 2 37.71 -22.07 23.02
CA LYS A 2 37.38 -21.12 21.92
C LYS A 2 36.02 -21.35 21.21
N ILE A 3 35.45 -22.55 21.26
CA ILE A 3 34.19 -22.88 20.56
C ILE A 3 32.95 -22.44 21.37
N LEU A 4 32.99 -22.51 22.70
CA LEU A 4 31.90 -22.01 23.55
C LEU A 4 31.72 -20.49 23.46
N ASN A 5 32.80 -19.74 23.23
CA ASN A 5 32.73 -18.29 23.05
C ASN A 5 32.11 -17.87 21.71
N LEU A 6 32.12 -18.73 20.69
CA LEU A 6 31.47 -18.47 19.41
C LEU A 6 29.97 -18.78 19.45
N MET A 7 29.53 -19.76 20.24
CA MET A 7 28.10 -20.04 20.42
C MET A 7 27.42 -18.99 21.31
N GLY A 8 28.10 -18.48 22.35
CA GLY A 8 27.60 -17.36 23.15
C GLY A 8 27.48 -16.05 22.36
N GLN A 9 28.41 -15.79 21.43
CA GLN A 9 28.34 -14.61 20.55
C GLN A 9 27.35 -14.78 19.39
N ALA A 10 27.07 -16.01 18.95
CA ALA A 10 26.03 -16.29 17.96
C ALA A 10 24.62 -16.21 18.58
N GLN A 11 24.42 -16.68 19.82
CA GLN A 11 23.14 -16.51 20.54
C GLN A 11 22.90 -15.05 20.96
N ALA A 12 23.93 -14.32 21.41
CA ALA A 12 23.80 -12.89 21.68
C ALA A 12 23.56 -12.03 20.42
N LYS A 13 23.99 -12.49 19.23
CA LYS A 13 23.64 -11.84 17.95
C LYS A 13 22.25 -12.19 17.42
N VAL A 14 21.61 -13.22 17.98
CA VAL A 14 20.22 -13.57 17.65
C VAL A 14 19.26 -12.92 18.64
N GLU A 15 19.67 -12.68 19.89
CA GLU A 15 18.86 -11.95 20.88
C GLU A 15 18.83 -10.42 20.68
N ASP A 16 19.72 -9.85 19.86
CA ASP A 16 19.64 -8.43 19.44
C ASP A 16 18.74 -8.20 18.23
N ARG A 17 18.16 -9.27 17.65
CA ARG A 17 16.98 -9.17 16.80
C ARG A 17 15.75 -9.15 17.69
N SER A 18 15.63 -8.11 18.49
CA SER A 18 14.30 -7.59 18.77
C SER A 18 13.58 -7.54 17.43
N PHE A 19 12.49 -8.31 17.31
CA PHE A 19 11.48 -8.06 16.30
C PHE A 19 11.25 -6.56 16.35
N GLY A 20 11.76 -5.88 15.31
CA GLY A 20 12.09 -4.47 15.39
C GLY A 20 10.88 -3.75 15.91
N VAL A 21 11.02 -3.12 17.08
CA VAL A 21 10.08 -2.08 17.49
C VAL A 21 10.15 -1.08 16.35
N VAL A 22 9.20 -1.16 15.41
CA VAL A 22 9.04 -0.20 14.33
C VAL A 22 9.03 1.14 15.05
N PRO A 23 10.06 1.99 14.92
CA PRO A 23 10.16 3.13 15.81
C PRO A 23 8.88 3.96 15.68
N ASP A 24 8.31 4.46 16.78
CA ASP A 24 6.98 5.12 16.80
C ASP A 24 6.81 6.21 15.71
N ARG A 25 7.93 6.75 15.23
CA ARG A 25 8.03 7.73 14.15
C ARG A 25 7.62 7.17 12.77
N PHE A 26 7.80 5.89 12.51
CA PHE A 26 7.46 5.22 11.25
C PHE A 26 5.99 4.83 11.21
N VAL A 27 5.45 4.34 12.32
CA VAL A 27 3.99 4.13 12.48
C VAL A 27 3.25 5.45 12.21
N ASN A 28 3.80 6.56 12.71
CA ASN A 28 3.27 7.90 12.41
C ASN A 28 3.35 8.26 10.92
N ASN A 29 4.44 7.95 10.21
CA ASN A 29 4.57 8.27 8.79
C ASN A 29 3.65 7.40 7.91
N GLU A 30 3.53 6.10 8.22
CA GLU A 30 2.62 5.19 7.51
C GLU A 30 1.15 5.59 7.71
N GLN A 31 0.75 5.88 8.95
CA GLN A 31 -0.59 6.40 9.24
C GLN A 31 -0.82 7.77 8.58
N THR A 32 0.19 8.64 8.55
CA THR A 32 0.10 9.94 7.87
C THR A 32 -0.04 9.76 6.36
N GLU A 33 0.69 8.83 5.74
CA GLU A 33 0.55 8.49 4.31
C GLU A 33 -0.86 7.99 4.02
N ILE A 34 -1.38 7.04 4.81
CA ILE A 34 -2.72 6.47 4.63
C ILE A 34 -3.78 7.57 4.72
N VAL A 35 -3.74 8.40 5.77
CA VAL A 35 -4.71 9.50 5.94
C VAL A 35 -4.58 10.51 4.81
N LEU A 36 -3.36 10.90 4.42
CA LEU A 36 -3.15 11.80 3.27
C LEU A 36 -3.76 11.22 1.99
N ARG A 37 -3.44 9.97 1.69
CA ARG A 37 -3.90 9.24 0.52
C ARG A 37 -5.42 9.18 0.45
N GLU A 38 -6.06 8.73 1.54
CA GLU A 38 -7.52 8.69 1.64
C GLU A 38 -8.13 10.08 1.41
N GLN A 39 -7.64 11.10 2.11
CA GLN A 39 -8.18 12.45 1.98
C GLN A 39 -7.99 13.03 0.58
N LEU A 40 -6.82 12.88 -0.04
CA LEU A 40 -6.56 13.42 -1.38
C LEU A 40 -7.36 12.69 -2.47
N ILE A 41 -7.56 11.38 -2.32
CA ILE A 41 -8.34 10.57 -3.25
C ILE A 41 -9.84 10.82 -3.09
N ASP A 42 -10.35 10.84 -1.85
CA ASP A 42 -11.77 11.06 -1.57
C ASP A 42 -12.23 12.46 -1.99
N LEU A 43 -11.36 13.46 -1.82
CA LEU A 43 -11.59 14.82 -2.33
C LEU A 43 -11.37 14.94 -3.84
N GLY A 44 -10.95 13.89 -4.54
CA GLY A 44 -10.73 13.91 -5.99
C GLY A 44 -9.54 14.77 -6.43
N ILE A 45 -8.66 15.16 -5.50
CA ILE A 45 -7.47 15.98 -5.76
C ILE A 45 -6.43 15.15 -6.52
N VAL A 46 -6.31 13.87 -6.17
CA VAL A 46 -5.35 12.93 -6.77
C VAL A 46 -6.07 11.63 -7.14
N LYS A 47 -5.73 11.03 -8.28
CA LYS A 47 -6.26 9.71 -8.62
C LYS A 47 -5.53 8.60 -7.86
N PRO A 48 -6.21 7.50 -7.50
CA PRO A 48 -5.59 6.38 -6.77
C PRO A 48 -4.33 5.81 -7.43
N ASP A 49 -4.27 5.81 -8.77
CA ASP A 49 -3.13 5.31 -9.53
C ASP A 49 -1.97 6.31 -9.66
N GLU A 50 -2.19 7.60 -9.37
CA GLU A 50 -1.19 8.66 -9.49
C GLU A 50 -0.54 9.05 -8.15
N PHE A 51 -1.17 8.69 -7.02
CA PHE A 51 -0.74 9.15 -5.69
C PHE A 51 0.69 8.73 -5.35
N ASP A 52 1.05 7.46 -5.60
CA ASP A 52 2.38 6.95 -5.28
C ASP A 52 3.48 7.68 -6.06
N ASP A 53 3.30 7.86 -7.37
CA ASP A 53 4.25 8.55 -8.23
C ASP A 53 4.43 10.02 -7.80
N LEU A 54 3.33 10.69 -7.43
CA LEU A 54 3.36 12.07 -6.94
C LEU A 54 4.05 12.17 -5.58
N LEU A 55 3.85 11.20 -4.69
CA LEU A 55 4.51 11.16 -3.40
C LEU A 55 6.02 10.90 -3.54
N ASP A 56 6.42 10.02 -4.46
CA ASP A 56 7.83 9.77 -4.78
C ASP A 56 8.53 10.99 -5.37
N ARG A 57 7.89 11.68 -6.32
CA ARG A 57 8.38 12.97 -6.84
C ARG A 57 8.47 14.01 -5.72
N HIS A 58 7.50 14.02 -4.81
CA HIS A 58 7.52 14.91 -3.66
C HIS A 58 8.74 14.65 -2.74
N PHE A 59 9.06 13.39 -2.48
CA PHE A 59 10.25 13.01 -1.72
C PHE A 59 11.54 13.45 -2.40
N ARG A 60 11.60 13.43 -3.74
CA ARG A 60 12.73 13.92 -4.54
C ARG A 60 12.84 15.45 -4.59
N GLY A 61 11.91 16.17 -3.95
CA GLY A 61 11.93 17.63 -3.83
C GLY A 61 11.00 18.36 -4.78
N GLU A 62 10.17 17.65 -5.55
CA GLU A 62 9.18 18.27 -6.43
C GLU A 62 7.96 18.75 -5.63
N ASP A 63 7.43 19.92 -6.00
CA ASP A 63 6.32 20.55 -5.26
C ASP A 63 4.94 20.27 -5.88
N ASP A 64 4.86 19.51 -6.99
CA ASP A 64 3.61 19.19 -7.70
C ASP A 64 2.48 18.73 -6.79
N LEU A 65 2.73 17.76 -5.90
CA LEU A 65 1.73 17.25 -4.98
C LEU A 65 1.26 18.33 -3.97
N ILE A 66 2.19 19.20 -3.52
CA ILE A 66 1.86 20.34 -2.67
C ILE A 66 1.03 21.38 -3.43
N ASP A 67 1.39 21.67 -4.67
CA ASP A 67 0.73 22.65 -5.50
C ASP A 67 -0.68 22.21 -5.89
N MET A 68 -0.89 20.91 -6.14
CA MET A 68 -2.23 20.32 -6.30
C MET A 68 -3.08 20.54 -5.05
N VAL A 69 -2.56 20.29 -3.85
CA VAL A 69 -3.30 20.51 -2.59
C VAL A 69 -3.60 22.01 -2.36
N ARG A 70 -2.66 22.89 -2.70
CA ARG A 70 -2.85 24.35 -2.57
C ARG A 70 -3.89 24.88 -3.56
N GLY A 71 -3.88 24.38 -4.79
CA GLY A 71 -4.78 24.76 -5.87
C GLY A 71 -6.15 24.07 -5.86
N ALA A 72 -6.33 23.02 -5.03
CA ALA A 72 -7.57 22.26 -4.95
C ALA A 72 -8.77 23.14 -4.56
N THR A 73 -9.76 23.18 -5.44
CA THR A 73 -10.97 23.99 -5.27
C THR A 73 -11.88 23.44 -4.17
N GLU A 74 -11.81 22.14 -3.96
CA GLU A 74 -12.49 21.35 -2.94
C GLU A 74 -12.10 21.78 -1.52
N LEU A 75 -10.91 22.40 -1.38
CA LEU A 75 -10.37 22.89 -0.12
C LEU A 75 -10.57 24.40 0.11
N ASN A 76 -11.20 25.13 -0.82
CA ASN A 76 -11.33 26.60 -0.73
C ASN A 76 -12.03 27.10 0.53
N ASN A 77 -12.97 26.32 1.06
CA ASN A 77 -13.72 26.66 2.27
C ASN A 77 -13.14 25.99 3.54
N ASN A 78 -12.03 25.25 3.42
CA ASN A 78 -11.42 24.53 4.53
C ASN A 78 -9.89 24.75 4.59
N ASN A 79 -9.51 26.00 4.86
CA ASN A 79 -8.11 26.39 5.00
C ASN A 79 -7.35 25.62 6.09
N LEU A 80 -8.05 25.15 7.14
CA LEU A 80 -7.45 24.34 8.20
C LEU A 80 -7.01 22.97 7.65
N LEU A 81 -7.89 22.29 6.92
CA LEU A 81 -7.59 21.01 6.27
C LEU A 81 -6.49 21.18 5.22
N ARG A 82 -6.57 22.20 4.37
CA ARG A 82 -5.51 22.53 3.38
C ARG A 82 -4.16 22.68 4.06
N ASN A 83 -4.08 23.50 5.11
CA ASN A 83 -2.84 23.73 5.86
C ASN A 83 -2.36 22.48 6.60
N ALA A 84 -3.27 21.61 7.05
CA ALA A 84 -2.90 20.33 7.65
C ALA A 84 -2.29 19.38 6.61
N LEU A 85 -2.92 19.21 5.45
CA LEU A 85 -2.44 18.36 4.36
C LEU A 85 -1.06 18.81 3.85
N VAL A 86 -0.89 20.11 3.59
CA VAL A 86 0.42 20.67 3.17
C VAL A 86 1.49 20.45 4.24
N ARG A 87 1.17 20.68 5.53
CA ARG A 87 2.12 20.42 6.62
C ARG A 87 2.51 18.95 6.71
N SER A 88 1.57 18.04 6.53
CA SER A 88 1.83 16.59 6.51
C SER A 88 2.79 16.21 5.38
N LEU A 89 2.56 16.70 4.16
CA LEU A 89 3.46 16.48 3.01
C LEU A 89 4.88 16.99 3.29
N VAL A 90 5.00 18.26 3.73
CA VAL A 90 6.30 18.86 4.08
C VAL A 90 7.04 18.07 5.17
N ASN A 91 6.30 17.61 6.20
CA ASN A 91 6.86 16.80 7.28
C ASN A 91 7.33 15.43 6.79
N MET A 92 6.62 14.82 5.84
CA MET A 92 7.02 13.55 5.24
C MET A 92 8.30 13.71 4.41
N ARG A 93 8.45 14.80 3.66
CA ARG A 93 9.70 15.11 2.92
C ARG A 93 10.92 15.24 3.82
N GLY A 94 10.79 15.91 4.96
CA GLY A 94 11.90 16.16 5.88
C GLY A 94 12.42 14.93 6.66
N LYS A 95 11.70 13.80 6.66
CA LYS A 95 11.91 12.70 7.62
C LYS A 95 12.59 11.44 7.05
N GLY A 96 13.29 11.55 5.91
CA GLY A 96 14.18 10.49 5.42
C GLY A 96 13.47 9.44 4.56
N GLU A 97 13.22 9.82 3.31
CA GLU A 97 12.71 8.98 2.20
C GLU A 97 13.29 7.55 2.22
N ARG A 98 14.62 7.44 2.33
CA ARG A 98 15.34 6.17 2.17
C ARG A 98 15.03 5.15 3.28
N GLY A 99 14.90 5.60 4.52
CA GLY A 99 14.62 4.70 5.66
C GLY A 99 13.18 4.21 5.65
N TYR A 100 12.25 5.11 5.31
CA TYR A 100 10.83 4.77 5.16
C TYR A 100 10.61 3.77 4.02
N ARG A 101 11.26 3.98 2.86
CA ARG A 101 11.08 3.12 1.69
C ARG A 101 11.65 1.71 1.89
N ILE A 102 12.85 1.57 2.44
CA ILE A 102 13.47 0.26 2.72
C ILE A 102 12.60 -0.57 3.69
N LEU A 103 12.01 0.07 4.69
CA LEU A 103 11.12 -0.62 5.64
C LEU A 103 9.77 -0.98 5.01
N LYS A 104 9.22 -0.12 4.15
CA LYS A 104 8.01 -0.41 3.36
C LYS A 104 8.23 -1.61 2.44
N GLU A 105 9.35 -1.63 1.71
CA GLU A 105 9.78 -2.75 0.84
C GLU A 105 9.97 -4.05 1.66
N ALA A 106 10.61 -3.97 2.84
CA ALA A 106 10.85 -5.13 3.70
C ALA A 106 9.56 -5.70 4.30
N ALA A 107 8.69 -4.83 4.84
CA ALA A 107 7.39 -5.25 5.38
C ALA A 107 6.52 -5.94 4.32
N GLN A 108 6.60 -5.49 3.06
CA GLN A 108 5.85 -6.07 1.94
C GLN A 108 6.42 -7.42 1.47
N ALA A 109 7.74 -7.60 1.51
CA ALA A 109 8.36 -8.90 1.23
C ALA A 109 7.88 -9.97 2.22
N ASP A 110 7.73 -9.61 3.50
CA ASP A 110 7.20 -10.49 4.53
C ASP A 110 5.73 -10.87 4.28
N LEU A 111 4.92 -9.97 3.73
CA LEU A 111 3.50 -10.24 3.41
C LEU A 111 3.30 -11.34 2.36
N ASN A 112 4.26 -11.54 1.45
CA ASN A 112 4.13 -12.54 0.39
C ASN A 112 4.42 -13.97 0.84
N VAL A 113 5.13 -14.12 1.97
CA VAL A 113 5.39 -15.40 2.63
C VAL A 113 4.15 -15.90 3.37
N LEU A 114 3.21 -15.01 3.68
CA LEU A 114 1.98 -15.32 4.41
C LEU A 114 1.01 -16.18 3.59
N SER A 115 0.18 -16.94 4.29
CA SER A 115 -0.96 -17.64 3.70
C SER A 115 -2.00 -16.65 3.13
N VAL A 116 -2.84 -17.11 2.19
CA VAL A 116 -3.91 -16.29 1.60
C VAL A 116 -4.86 -15.77 2.65
N ASP A 117 -5.12 -16.53 3.72
CA ASP A 117 -6.00 -16.11 4.81
C ASP A 117 -5.39 -14.95 5.61
N GLU A 118 -4.09 -15.00 5.84
CA GLU A 118 -3.36 -13.91 6.50
C GLU A 118 -3.23 -12.68 5.61
N LYS A 119 -3.01 -12.87 4.29
CA LYS A 119 -3.03 -11.79 3.30
C LYS A 119 -4.41 -11.12 3.24
N ILE A 120 -5.48 -11.90 3.24
CA ILE A 120 -6.85 -11.38 3.27
C ILE A 120 -7.13 -10.62 4.56
N ARG A 121 -6.74 -11.16 5.73
CA ARG A 121 -6.88 -10.45 7.00
C ARG A 121 -6.12 -9.12 6.97
N HIS A 122 -4.89 -9.12 6.45
CA HIS A 122 -4.12 -7.89 6.27
C HIS A 122 -4.86 -6.90 5.38
N LEU A 123 -5.39 -7.32 4.23
CA LEU A 123 -6.16 -6.45 3.36
C LEU A 123 -7.44 -5.90 4.02
N LYS A 124 -8.16 -6.69 4.81
CA LYS A 124 -9.33 -6.21 5.56
C LYS A 124 -8.98 -5.05 6.50
N GLU A 125 -7.82 -5.14 7.14
CA GLU A 125 -7.39 -4.18 8.15
C GLU A 125 -6.62 -2.99 7.57
N LYS A 126 -5.92 -3.18 6.45
CA LYS A 126 -4.86 -2.27 5.99
C LYS A 126 -4.96 -1.87 4.51
N ALA A 127 -5.88 -2.43 3.72
CA ALA A 127 -6.01 -2.04 2.32
C ALA A 127 -6.53 -0.60 2.19
N TYR A 128 -5.77 0.22 1.47
CA TYR A 128 -6.07 1.62 1.15
C TYR A 128 -6.22 1.83 -0.37
N PRO A 129 -6.90 2.90 -0.83
CA PRO A 129 -6.96 3.25 -2.25
C PRO A 129 -5.56 3.47 -2.88
N GLY A 130 -5.21 2.69 -3.88
CA GLY A 130 -3.92 2.67 -4.56
C GLY A 130 -3.05 1.47 -4.18
N PHE A 131 -3.41 0.71 -3.14
CA PHE A 131 -2.67 -0.48 -2.69
C PHE A 131 -2.51 -1.46 -3.86
N PRO A 132 -1.26 -1.85 -4.24
CA PRO A 132 -1.00 -2.72 -5.37
C PRO A 132 -1.21 -4.20 -5.00
N ILE A 133 -1.89 -4.93 -5.89
CA ILE A 133 -2.14 -6.37 -5.75
C ILE A 133 -1.93 -7.02 -7.11
N THR A 134 -1.17 -8.11 -7.17
CA THR A 134 -1.05 -8.93 -8.38
C THR A 134 -1.83 -10.23 -8.20
N PHE A 135 -2.51 -10.64 -9.27
CA PHE A 135 -3.15 -11.93 -9.35
C PHE A 135 -2.64 -12.71 -10.55
N ASP A 136 -2.40 -14.01 -10.37
CA ASP A 136 -2.15 -14.93 -11.49
C ASP A 136 -3.44 -15.73 -11.79
N LEU A 137 -4.30 -15.17 -12.63
CA LEU A 137 -5.62 -15.73 -12.92
C LEU A 137 -5.60 -16.45 -14.26
N ASN A 138 -5.89 -17.76 -14.25
CA ASN A 138 -6.05 -18.55 -15.48
C ASN A 138 -4.87 -18.45 -16.47
N GLY A 139 -3.64 -18.30 -15.94
CA GLY A 139 -2.42 -18.16 -16.75
C GLY A 139 -2.10 -16.72 -17.19
N GLU A 140 -2.89 -15.74 -16.76
CA GLU A 140 -2.64 -14.31 -16.97
C GLU A 140 -2.26 -13.63 -15.65
N THR A 141 -1.18 -12.85 -15.66
CA THR A 141 -0.78 -12.01 -14.53
C THR A 141 -1.47 -10.64 -14.65
N ILE A 142 -2.33 -10.33 -13.69
CA ILE A 142 -3.05 -9.06 -13.59
C ILE A 142 -2.42 -8.23 -12.48
N HIS A 143 -1.86 -7.09 -12.85
CA HIS A 143 -1.44 -6.06 -11.90
C HIS A 143 -2.60 -5.11 -11.65
N ALA A 144 -3.09 -5.05 -10.41
CA ALA A 144 -4.23 -4.24 -10.03
C ALA A 144 -3.90 -3.31 -8.87
N ARG A 145 -4.67 -2.22 -8.75
CA ARG A 145 -4.64 -1.33 -7.58
C ARG A 145 -6.01 -1.21 -6.97
N VAL A 146 -6.09 -1.16 -5.64
CA VAL A 146 -7.34 -0.87 -4.93
C VAL A 146 -7.85 0.51 -5.35
N LEU A 147 -9.09 0.61 -5.77
CA LEU A 147 -9.78 1.89 -5.94
C LEU A 147 -10.58 2.25 -4.71
N ARG A 148 -11.28 1.27 -4.13
CA ARG A 148 -12.14 1.45 -2.96
C ARG A 148 -12.13 0.20 -2.10
N ASN A 149 -12.14 0.42 -0.78
CA ASN A 149 -12.36 -0.62 0.21
C ASN A 149 -13.81 -0.53 0.72
N GLN A 150 -14.57 -1.64 0.60
CA GLN A 150 -15.96 -1.77 1.06
C GLN A 150 -16.10 -2.79 2.21
N GLY A 151 -15.03 -2.96 3.01
CA GLY A 151 -15.00 -3.85 4.17
C GLY A 151 -14.79 -5.31 3.77
N GLU A 152 -15.82 -5.95 3.22
CA GLU A 152 -15.75 -7.36 2.80
C GLU A 152 -15.36 -7.52 1.32
N ALA A 153 -15.29 -6.43 0.56
CA ALA A 153 -14.87 -6.42 -0.83
C ALA A 153 -13.96 -5.23 -1.15
N LEU A 154 -12.98 -5.45 -2.02
CA LEU A 154 -12.16 -4.39 -2.61
C LEU A 154 -12.50 -4.24 -4.09
N ILE A 155 -12.77 -3.02 -4.53
CA ILE A 155 -12.88 -2.70 -5.95
C ILE A 155 -11.49 -2.36 -6.44
N LEU A 156 -11.03 -3.04 -7.49
CA LEU A 156 -9.69 -2.90 -8.03
C LEU A 156 -9.71 -2.43 -9.49
N ARG A 157 -8.63 -1.76 -9.91
CA ARG A 157 -8.37 -1.31 -11.27
C ARG A 157 -7.17 -2.03 -11.84
N ASP A 158 -7.36 -2.72 -12.96
CA ASP A 158 -6.28 -3.27 -13.76
C ASP A 158 -5.39 -2.13 -14.27
N GLN A 159 -4.07 -2.29 -14.11
CA GLN A 159 -3.06 -1.32 -14.52
C GLN A 159 -2.67 -1.45 -15.99
N ASN A 160 -2.79 -2.65 -16.57
CA ASN A 160 -2.52 -2.92 -17.98
C ASN A 160 -3.72 -2.48 -18.85
N ASP A 161 -4.93 -2.67 -18.35
CA ASP A 161 -6.16 -2.23 -19.01
C ASP A 161 -7.01 -1.36 -18.06
N LYS A 162 -6.80 -0.04 -18.13
CA LYS A 162 -7.52 0.93 -17.30
C LYS A 162 -9.03 0.96 -17.51
N SER A 163 -9.59 0.25 -18.48
CA SER A 163 -11.04 0.08 -18.65
C SER A 163 -11.60 -1.06 -17.80
N LYS A 164 -10.77 -2.03 -17.40
CA LYS A 164 -11.18 -3.20 -16.61
C LYS A 164 -11.22 -2.90 -15.11
N TYR A 165 -12.17 -3.52 -14.43
CA TYR A 165 -12.30 -3.51 -12.98
C TYR A 165 -12.36 -4.95 -12.48
N LEU A 166 -11.81 -5.17 -11.31
CA LEU A 166 -11.94 -6.43 -10.58
C LEU A 166 -12.63 -6.17 -9.24
N VAL A 167 -13.32 -7.18 -8.72
CA VAL A 167 -13.82 -7.17 -7.36
C VAL A 167 -13.17 -8.30 -6.61
N LEU A 168 -12.38 -7.97 -5.60
CA LEU A 168 -11.80 -8.93 -4.67
C LEU A 168 -12.75 -9.10 -3.48
N ASP A 169 -13.45 -10.21 -3.43
CA ASP A 169 -14.32 -10.60 -2.32
C ASP A 169 -13.46 -11.29 -1.25
N LEU A 170 -13.26 -10.59 -0.13
CA LEU A 170 -12.41 -11.01 0.97
C LEU A 170 -13.09 -12.09 1.83
N GLY A 171 -14.43 -12.15 1.84
CA GLY A 171 -15.19 -13.17 2.58
C GLY A 171 -15.22 -14.51 1.84
N ALA A 172 -15.51 -14.46 0.54
CA ALA A 172 -15.56 -15.65 -0.32
C ALA A 172 -14.17 -16.09 -0.84
N LYS A 173 -13.13 -15.28 -0.62
CA LYS A 173 -11.75 -15.52 -1.10
C LYS A 173 -11.72 -15.71 -2.61
N VAL A 174 -12.42 -14.86 -3.34
CA VAL A 174 -12.48 -14.89 -4.81
C VAL A 174 -12.16 -13.52 -5.38
N VAL A 175 -11.57 -13.51 -6.56
CA VAL A 175 -11.55 -12.33 -7.41
C VAL A 175 -12.51 -12.54 -8.57
N ALA A 176 -13.46 -11.62 -8.69
CA ALA A 176 -14.40 -11.55 -9.78
C ALA A 176 -13.84 -10.59 -10.84
N SER A 177 -13.70 -11.08 -12.07
CA SER A 177 -13.30 -10.29 -13.24
C SER A 177 -14.30 -10.48 -14.37
N ARG A 178 -14.32 -9.55 -15.33
CA ARG A 178 -15.14 -9.65 -16.53
C ARG A 178 -14.26 -10.10 -17.70
N ASP A 179 -14.67 -11.15 -18.41
CA ASP A 179 -13.99 -11.59 -19.62
C ASP A 179 -14.27 -10.68 -20.82
N SER A 180 -13.62 -10.94 -21.95
CA SER A 180 -13.81 -10.19 -23.20
C SER A 180 -15.21 -10.31 -23.78
N GLY A 181 -15.99 -11.33 -23.39
CA GLY A 181 -17.39 -11.52 -23.77
C GLY A 181 -18.39 -10.83 -22.83
N GLY A 182 -17.91 -10.16 -21.78
CA GLY A 182 -18.75 -9.48 -20.80
C GLY A 182 -19.26 -10.36 -19.65
N LYS A 183 -18.89 -11.63 -19.61
CA LYS A 183 -19.28 -12.57 -18.55
C LYS A 183 -18.41 -12.39 -17.31
N ILE A 184 -19.02 -12.52 -16.14
CA ILE A 184 -18.30 -12.49 -14.86
C ILE A 184 -17.71 -13.88 -14.59
N ILE A 185 -16.41 -13.92 -14.30
CA ILE A 185 -15.65 -15.10 -13.91
C ILE A 185 -15.16 -14.88 -12.48
N ASN A 186 -15.44 -15.86 -11.61
CA ASN A 186 -14.94 -15.87 -10.24
C ASN A 186 -13.79 -16.86 -10.14
N THR A 187 -12.63 -16.40 -9.70
CA THR A 187 -11.45 -17.25 -9.48
C THR A 187 -11.12 -17.27 -8.00
N SER A 188 -11.02 -18.48 -7.42
CA SER A 188 -10.62 -18.65 -6.03
C SER A 188 -9.16 -18.25 -5.81
N LEU A 189 -8.91 -17.56 -4.70
CA LEU A 189 -7.59 -17.15 -4.28
C LEU A 189 -6.89 -18.29 -3.56
N THR A 190 -5.58 -18.35 -3.76
CA THR A 190 -4.66 -19.31 -3.18
C THR A 190 -3.33 -18.61 -2.94
N ASP A 191 -2.46 -19.22 -2.15
CA ASP A 191 -1.12 -18.69 -1.89
C ASP A 191 -0.30 -18.48 -3.18
N LYS A 192 -0.64 -19.21 -4.25
CA LYS A 192 0.09 -19.22 -5.53
C LYS A 192 -0.37 -18.16 -6.52
N ASN A 193 -1.62 -17.69 -6.40
CA ASN A 193 -2.21 -16.78 -7.40
C ASN A 193 -2.54 -15.40 -6.86
N MET A 194 -2.12 -15.10 -5.63
CA MET A 194 -2.28 -13.81 -5.00
C MET A 194 -0.95 -13.35 -4.39
N VAL A 195 -0.45 -12.24 -4.93
CA VAL A 195 0.79 -11.60 -4.50
C VAL A 195 0.45 -10.16 -4.11
N LEU A 196 0.84 -9.76 -2.91
CA LEU A 196 0.78 -8.36 -2.47
C LEU A 196 2.11 -7.73 -2.89
N ASN A 197 2.15 -7.02 -4.02
CA ASN A 197 3.44 -6.61 -4.56
C ASN A 197 4.14 -5.60 -3.65
N PRO A 198 5.48 -5.73 -3.51
CA PRO A 198 6.28 -4.58 -3.17
C PRO A 198 6.29 -3.58 -4.35
N GLN A 199 6.45 -2.30 -4.02
CA GLN A 199 6.84 -1.29 -5.03
C GLN A 199 8.29 -1.52 -5.46
#